data_AF-A0A0T9MTA9-F1
#
_entry.id   AF-A0A0T9MTA9-F1
#
_cell.length_a   1.000
_cell.length_b   1.000
_cell.length_c   1.000
_cell.angle_alpha   90.00
_cell.angle_beta   90.00
_cell.angle_gamma   90.00
#
_symmetry.space_group_name_H-M   'P 1'
#
loop_
_entity.id
_entity.type
_entity.pdbx_description
1 polymer ?
#
loop_
_entity_poly.entity_id
_entity_poly.type
_entity_poly.pdbx_seq_one_letter_code
_entity_poly.pdbx_strand_id
1 'polypeptide(L)'
;MIKTITAAPVERDAHGFWTHPDYFVPANGNEFGVEGEFDAWKALNRVVGTLDWMDCDENAEELQAAYDAGDCDLSMWQPTPPAGDGWFMASIHDTEDGPVCYWLRPIECDPEALAAHRERCHLDALKIELINKHQIAVTAAHEYFSACDVGEERLFAAAIFERLRVATRKHQGDL
;
A
#
# COMPACT_ATOMS: atom_id res chain seq x y z
N MET A 1 -8.94 5.50 -15.30
CA MET A 1 -9.18 5.70 -13.85
C MET A 1 -8.87 4.38 -13.18
N ILE A 2 -8.04 4.39 -12.13
CA ILE A 2 -7.83 3.19 -11.33
C ILE A 2 -9.10 3.00 -10.50
N LYS A 3 -9.73 1.83 -10.58
CA LYS A 3 -10.89 1.49 -9.78
C LYS A 3 -10.41 1.28 -8.34
N THR A 4 -10.89 2.10 -7.41
CA THR A 4 -10.66 1.91 -5.97
C THR A 4 -11.67 0.90 -5.43
N ILE A 5 -11.23 0.05 -4.51
CA ILE A 5 -12.13 -0.84 -3.75
C ILE A 5 -13.19 -0.03 -3.01
N THR A 6 -14.42 -0.53 -3.01
CA THR A 6 -15.56 0.03 -2.29
C THR A 6 -16.37 -1.11 -1.69
N ALA A 7 -17.27 -0.84 -0.75
CA ALA A 7 -18.15 -1.85 -0.20
C ALA A 7 -18.85 -2.69 -1.30
N ALA A 8 -18.89 -4.00 -1.11
CA ALA A 8 -19.60 -4.96 -1.94
C ALA A 8 -20.59 -5.78 -1.09
N PRO A 9 -21.64 -6.35 -1.69
CA PRO A 9 -22.48 -7.33 -1.01
C PRO A 9 -21.63 -8.48 -0.45
N VAL A 10 -21.82 -8.78 0.82
CA VAL A 10 -21.14 -9.89 1.50
C VAL A 10 -21.93 -11.16 1.25
N GLU A 11 -21.33 -12.09 0.51
CA GLU A 11 -21.95 -13.38 0.14
C GLU A 11 -21.10 -14.52 0.68
N ARG A 12 -21.29 -14.85 1.96
CA ARG A 12 -20.51 -15.90 2.63
C ARG A 12 -20.78 -17.27 2.03
N ASP A 13 -19.74 -18.09 2.00
CA ASP A 13 -19.85 -19.49 1.61
C ASP A 13 -20.50 -20.34 2.71
N ALA A 14 -20.59 -21.65 2.47
CA ALA A 14 -21.22 -22.59 3.40
C ALA A 14 -20.52 -22.71 4.76
N HIS A 15 -19.25 -22.28 4.86
CA HIS A 15 -18.45 -22.30 6.09
C HIS A 15 -18.34 -20.89 6.71
N GLY A 16 -19.08 -19.91 6.20
CA GLY A 16 -19.07 -18.55 6.71
C GLY A 16 -17.90 -17.69 6.23
N PHE A 17 -17.05 -18.19 5.33
CA PHE A 17 -15.94 -17.42 4.78
C PHE A 17 -16.38 -16.51 3.65
N TRP A 18 -15.64 -15.41 3.49
CA TRP A 18 -15.82 -14.53 2.34
C TRP A 18 -14.60 -13.65 2.13
N THR A 19 -14.28 -13.37 0.87
CA THR A 19 -13.25 -12.40 0.49
C THR A 19 -13.82 -11.46 -0.56
N HIS A 20 -13.57 -10.17 -0.37
CA HIS A 20 -14.02 -9.15 -1.30
C HIS A 20 -13.46 -9.42 -2.72
N PRO A 21 -14.26 -9.28 -3.79
CA PRO A 21 -13.83 -9.64 -5.15
C PRO A 21 -12.66 -8.81 -5.69
N ASP A 22 -12.54 -7.55 -5.26
CA ASP A 22 -11.41 -6.68 -5.57
C ASP A 22 -10.32 -6.68 -4.46
N TYR A 23 -10.31 -7.66 -3.55
CA TYR A 23 -9.30 -7.74 -2.49
C TYR A 23 -7.89 -7.96 -3.05
N PHE A 24 -6.89 -7.76 -2.21
CA PHE A 24 -5.48 -7.89 -2.58
C PHE A 24 -5.15 -9.30 -3.09
N VAL A 25 -4.43 -9.34 -4.22
CA VAL A 25 -3.84 -10.56 -4.78
C VAL A 25 -2.34 -10.33 -4.95
N PRO A 26 -1.48 -11.13 -4.30
CA PRO A 26 -0.03 -11.03 -4.46
C PRO A 26 0.41 -11.15 -5.93
N ALA A 27 1.25 -10.21 -6.40
CA ALA A 27 1.74 -10.21 -7.78
C ALA A 27 2.66 -11.41 -8.08
N ASN A 28 3.27 -11.99 -7.05
CA ASN A 28 4.11 -13.17 -7.14
C ASN A 28 3.30 -14.49 -7.30
N GLY A 29 1.97 -14.44 -7.18
CA GLY A 29 1.10 -15.62 -7.23
C GLY A 29 1.19 -16.54 -6.01
N ASN A 30 1.90 -16.13 -4.96
CA ASN A 30 1.94 -16.84 -3.68
C ASN A 30 0.74 -16.43 -2.82
N GLU A 31 0.58 -17.12 -1.70
CA GLU A 31 -0.41 -16.79 -0.67
C GLU A 31 -0.15 -15.43 -0.02
N PHE A 32 1.13 -15.09 0.18
CA PHE A 32 1.55 -13.82 0.78
C PHE A 32 2.30 -12.93 -0.21
N GLY A 33 1.97 -11.64 -0.18
CA GLY A 33 2.71 -10.59 -0.87
C GLY A 33 4.11 -10.40 -0.32
N VAL A 34 4.96 -9.72 -1.09
CA VAL A 34 6.26 -9.27 -0.57
C VAL A 34 6.08 -8.10 0.39
N GLU A 35 7.08 -7.82 1.23
CA GLU A 35 7.03 -6.72 2.20
C GLU A 35 6.64 -5.39 1.53
N GLY A 36 5.64 -4.71 2.10
CA GLY A 36 5.12 -3.43 1.61
C GLY A 36 4.16 -3.51 0.42
N GLU A 37 3.97 -4.68 -0.20
CA GLU A 37 3.06 -4.84 -1.34
C GLU A 37 1.59 -4.57 -0.96
N PHE A 38 1.16 -5.13 0.17
CA PHE A 38 -0.19 -4.90 0.70
C PHE A 38 -0.42 -3.45 1.12
N ASP A 39 0.59 -2.79 1.69
CA ASP A 39 0.52 -1.36 2.04
C ASP A 39 0.44 -0.47 0.78
N ALA A 40 1.18 -0.81 -0.27
CA ALA A 40 1.06 -0.14 -1.56
C ALA A 40 -0.34 -0.34 -2.16
N TRP A 41 -0.91 -1.55 -2.06
CA TRP A 41 -2.28 -1.82 -2.48
C TRP A 41 -3.31 -0.99 -1.70
N LYS A 42 -3.19 -0.88 -0.37
CA LYS A 42 -4.06 -0.01 0.46
C LYS A 42 -3.92 1.46 0.06
N ALA A 43 -2.70 1.94 -0.15
CA ALA A 43 -2.42 3.31 -0.55
C ALA A 43 -3.03 3.65 -1.92
N LEU A 44 -2.94 2.73 -2.88
CA LEU A 44 -3.55 2.85 -4.21
C LEU A 44 -5.08 2.89 -4.13
N ASN A 45 -5.65 2.07 -3.26
CA ASN A 45 -7.08 1.97 -3.03
C ASN A 45 -7.63 3.06 -2.10
N ARG A 46 -6.76 3.88 -1.49
CA ARG A 46 -7.12 4.94 -0.55
C ARG A 46 -7.91 4.41 0.66
N VAL A 47 -7.49 3.29 1.21
CA VAL A 47 -8.14 2.67 2.38
C VAL A 47 -7.18 2.49 3.55
N VAL A 48 -7.73 2.44 4.75
CA VAL A 48 -7.09 1.89 5.95
C VAL A 48 -7.86 0.65 6.40
N GLY A 49 -7.21 -0.21 7.17
CA GLY A 49 -7.83 -1.45 7.63
C GLY A 49 -7.46 -1.82 9.04
N THR A 50 -8.34 -2.61 9.65
CA THR A 50 -8.14 -3.19 10.98
C THR A 50 -8.62 -4.64 10.98
N LEU A 51 -7.99 -5.47 11.81
CA LEU A 51 -8.45 -6.81 12.11
C LEU A 51 -9.41 -6.75 13.30
N ASP A 52 -10.37 -7.66 13.29
CA ASP A 52 -11.29 -7.94 14.37
C ASP A 52 -11.30 -9.45 14.58
N TRP A 53 -11.01 -9.89 15.79
CA TRP A 53 -10.78 -11.30 16.13
C TRP A 53 -12.03 -11.89 16.79
N MET A 54 -12.38 -13.12 16.41
CA MET A 54 -13.56 -13.78 16.96
C MET A 54 -13.48 -13.96 18.49
N ASP A 55 -12.27 -14.09 19.04
CA ASP A 55 -12.04 -14.24 20.48
C ASP A 55 -12.26 -12.94 21.29
N CYS A 56 -12.38 -11.80 20.61
CA CYS A 56 -12.66 -10.49 21.20
C CYS A 56 -14.16 -10.18 21.28
N ASP A 57 -15.02 -11.02 20.69
CA ASP A 57 -16.47 -10.85 20.75
C ASP A 57 -17.04 -11.18 22.13
N GLU A 58 -18.16 -10.54 22.50
CA GLU A 58 -18.79 -10.73 23.81
C GLU A 58 -19.21 -12.19 24.06
N ASN A 59 -19.52 -12.93 23.00
CA ASN A 59 -19.90 -14.34 23.01
C ASN A 59 -18.78 -15.28 22.51
N ALA A 60 -17.52 -14.87 22.63
CA ALA A 60 -16.34 -15.62 22.16
C ALA A 60 -16.34 -17.10 22.60
N GLU A 61 -16.70 -17.42 23.84
CA GLU A 61 -16.71 -18.80 24.33
C GLU A 61 -17.72 -19.69 23.56
N GLU A 62 -18.90 -19.15 23.25
CA GLU A 62 -19.93 -19.87 22.50
C GLU A 62 -19.53 -20.03 21.03
N LEU A 63 -18.94 -18.99 20.44
CA LEU A 63 -18.42 -19.00 19.08
C LEU A 63 -17.27 -19.98 18.92
N GLN A 64 -16.32 -20.00 19.86
CA GLN A 64 -15.20 -20.94 19.84
C GLN A 64 -15.69 -22.40 19.93
N ALA A 65 -16.65 -22.68 20.83
CA ALA A 65 -17.22 -24.02 20.94
C ALA A 65 -17.94 -24.46 19.65
N ALA A 66 -18.64 -23.55 18.96
CA ALA A 66 -19.27 -23.82 17.69
C ALA A 66 -18.25 -24.04 16.56
N TYR A 67 -17.20 -23.23 16.51
CA TYR A 67 -16.08 -23.35 15.56
C TYR A 67 -15.35 -24.70 15.70
N ASP A 68 -15.00 -25.09 16.93
CA ASP A 68 -14.31 -26.35 17.22
C ASP A 68 -15.19 -27.57 16.88
N ALA A 69 -16.50 -27.49 17.16
CA ALA A 69 -17.45 -28.55 16.86
C ALA A 69 -17.81 -28.65 15.37
N GLY A 70 -17.70 -27.53 14.65
CA GLY A 70 -18.09 -27.36 13.26
C GLY A 70 -17.01 -27.64 12.23
N ASP A 71 -15.84 -28.17 12.63
CA ASP A 71 -14.68 -28.35 11.74
C ASP A 71 -14.26 -27.02 11.07
N CYS A 72 -14.03 -26.01 11.91
CA CYS A 72 -13.65 -24.65 11.52
C CYS A 72 -14.73 -23.84 10.78
N ASP A 73 -16.01 -24.10 11.08
CA ASP A 73 -17.15 -23.36 10.51
C ASP A 73 -17.40 -22.01 11.22
N LEU A 74 -17.40 -20.92 10.45
CA LEU A 74 -17.63 -19.54 10.90
C LEU A 74 -19.03 -19.02 10.60
N SER A 75 -19.95 -19.85 10.11
CA SER A 75 -21.30 -19.44 9.70
C SER A 75 -22.10 -18.79 10.84
N MET A 76 -21.82 -19.16 12.10
CA MET A 76 -22.46 -18.61 13.30
C MET A 76 -21.87 -17.26 13.73
N TRP A 77 -20.64 -16.94 13.35
CA TRP A 77 -19.98 -15.71 13.74
C TRP A 77 -20.44 -14.52 12.89
N GLN A 78 -20.98 -13.46 13.50
CA GLN A 78 -21.46 -12.26 12.83
C GLN A 78 -20.71 -11.02 13.35
N PRO A 79 -19.44 -10.80 12.92
CA PRO A 79 -18.62 -9.68 13.36
C PRO A 79 -19.31 -8.36 13.02
N THR A 80 -19.19 -7.40 13.93
CA THR A 80 -19.74 -6.06 13.76
C THR A 80 -18.66 -5.09 13.28
N PRO A 81 -19.02 -4.07 12.47
CA PRO A 81 -18.04 -3.07 12.05
C PRO A 81 -17.43 -2.36 13.27
N PRO A 82 -16.12 -2.05 13.25
CA PRO A 82 -15.48 -1.28 14.31
C PRO A 82 -16.11 0.10 14.49
N ALA A 83 -15.78 0.77 15.60
CA ALA A 83 -16.23 2.13 15.84
C ALA A 83 -15.79 3.11 14.73
N GLY A 84 -16.69 4.01 14.35
CA GLY A 84 -16.49 5.01 13.29
C GLY A 84 -17.20 4.67 11.98
N ASP A 85 -17.21 5.62 11.06
CA ASP A 85 -17.97 5.51 9.82
C ASP A 85 -17.15 4.91 8.66
N GLY A 86 -17.86 4.37 7.67
CA GLY A 86 -17.27 3.96 6.38
C GLY A 86 -16.63 2.58 6.35
N TRP A 87 -16.72 1.81 7.43
CA TRP A 87 -16.25 0.43 7.48
C TRP A 87 -17.07 -0.50 6.57
N PHE A 88 -16.37 -1.35 5.83
CA PHE A 88 -16.93 -2.46 5.09
C PHE A 88 -16.03 -3.69 5.24
N MET A 89 -16.65 -4.87 5.19
CA MET A 89 -15.93 -6.13 5.29
C MET A 89 -15.07 -6.32 4.05
N ALA A 90 -13.81 -6.69 4.24
CA ALA A 90 -12.87 -6.97 3.16
C ALA A 90 -12.57 -8.48 3.09
N SER A 91 -12.47 -9.14 4.23
CA SER A 91 -12.44 -10.59 4.30
C SER A 91 -12.89 -11.08 5.66
N ILE A 92 -13.39 -12.32 5.71
CA ILE A 92 -13.55 -13.11 6.92
C ILE A 92 -12.97 -14.49 6.60
N HIS A 93 -11.95 -14.87 7.35
CA HIS A 93 -11.13 -16.04 7.08
C HIS A 93 -10.56 -16.58 8.37
N ASP A 94 -10.13 -17.83 8.30
CA ASP A 94 -9.38 -18.48 9.36
C ASP A 94 -7.88 -18.25 9.18
N THR A 95 -7.15 -18.18 10.29
CA THR A 95 -5.69 -18.07 10.34
C THR A 95 -5.12 -19.08 11.32
N GLU A 96 -3.80 -19.23 11.38
CA GLU A 96 -3.16 -20.11 12.38
C GLU A 96 -3.46 -19.70 13.83
N ASP A 97 -3.73 -18.42 14.05
CA ASP A 97 -4.10 -17.84 15.35
C ASP A 97 -5.62 -17.80 15.57
N GLY A 98 -6.39 -18.35 14.63
CA GLY A 98 -7.85 -18.44 14.67
C GLY A 98 -8.57 -17.48 13.73
N PRO A 99 -9.90 -17.42 13.84
CA PRO A 99 -10.75 -16.68 12.92
C PRO A 99 -10.65 -15.18 13.05
N VAL A 100 -10.56 -14.50 11.91
CA VAL A 100 -10.43 -13.05 11.84
C VAL A 100 -11.31 -12.44 10.75
N CYS A 101 -11.81 -11.24 11.02
CA CYS A 101 -12.52 -10.40 10.09
C CYS A 101 -11.67 -9.16 9.81
N TYR A 102 -11.34 -8.93 8.54
CA TYR A 102 -10.62 -7.74 8.11
C TYR A 102 -11.60 -6.69 7.60
N TRP A 103 -11.55 -5.53 8.21
CA TRP A 103 -12.36 -4.37 7.86
C TRP A 103 -11.53 -3.35 7.13
N LEU A 104 -12.10 -2.74 6.10
CA LEU A 104 -11.52 -1.61 5.39
C LEU A 104 -12.45 -0.40 5.49
N ARG A 105 -11.89 0.80 5.48
CA ARG A 105 -12.63 2.04 5.26
C ARG A 105 -11.87 3.00 4.37
N PRO A 106 -12.56 3.88 3.62
CA PRO A 106 -11.90 4.96 2.88
C PRO A 106 -11.13 5.88 3.83
N ILE A 107 -9.96 6.36 3.40
CA ILE A 107 -9.22 7.38 4.16
C ILE A 107 -10.00 8.67 4.32
N GLU A 108 -11.01 8.93 3.48
CA GLU A 108 -11.92 10.06 3.62
C GLU A 108 -12.72 10.03 4.94
N CYS A 109 -12.91 8.85 5.53
CA CYS A 109 -13.53 8.66 6.84
C CYS A 109 -12.52 8.72 8.01
N ASP A 110 -11.24 8.97 7.72
CA ASP A 110 -10.15 8.99 8.69
C ASP A 110 -9.26 10.24 8.47
N PRO A 111 -9.48 11.33 9.23
CA PRO A 111 -8.76 12.59 9.02
C PRO A 111 -7.23 12.47 9.11
N GLU A 112 -6.73 11.59 9.97
CA GLU A 112 -5.30 11.37 10.15
C GLU A 112 -4.72 10.62 8.95
N ALA A 113 -5.39 9.54 8.52
CA ALA A 113 -4.97 8.79 7.34
C ALA A 113 -5.03 9.64 6.06
N LEU A 114 -6.05 10.49 5.91
CA LEU A 114 -6.17 11.41 4.78
C LEU A 114 -5.05 12.46 4.78
N ALA A 115 -4.72 13.03 5.94
CA ALA A 115 -3.61 13.98 6.07
C ALA A 115 -2.28 13.32 5.72
N ALA A 116 -2.01 12.13 6.28
CA ALA A 116 -0.81 11.37 5.98
C ALA A 116 -0.70 10.99 4.49
N HIS A 117 -1.83 10.64 3.85
CA HIS A 117 -1.86 10.36 2.42
C HIS A 117 -1.54 11.61 1.58
N ARG A 118 -2.10 12.78 1.93
CA ARG A 118 -1.81 14.04 1.23
C ARG A 118 -0.33 14.41 1.34
N GLU A 119 0.24 14.28 2.53
CA GLU A 119 1.66 14.56 2.76
C GLU A 119 2.56 13.64 1.91
N ARG A 120 2.29 12.33 1.91
CA ARG A 120 3.03 11.39 1.07
C ARG A 120 2.91 11.72 -0.42
N CYS A 121 1.70 11.97 -0.92
CA CYS A 121 1.51 12.36 -2.32
C CYS A 121 2.22 13.68 -2.67
N HIS A 122 2.28 14.63 -1.74
CA HIS A 122 3.01 15.87 -1.91
C HIS A 122 4.53 15.62 -2.01
N LEU A 123 5.08 14.83 -1.10
CA LEU A 123 6.50 14.46 -1.12
C LEU A 123 6.88 13.68 -2.38
N ASP A 124 6.04 12.75 -2.83
CA ASP A 124 6.26 12.01 -4.07
C ASP A 124 6.24 12.93 -5.29
N ALA A 125 5.30 13.89 -5.35
CA ALA A 125 5.26 14.88 -6.42
C ALA A 125 6.52 15.77 -6.43
N LEU A 126 6.97 16.22 -5.25
CA LEU A 126 8.22 16.97 -5.12
C LEU A 126 9.44 16.16 -5.56
N LYS A 127 9.48 14.87 -5.21
CA LYS A 127 10.55 13.96 -5.62
C LYS A 127 10.56 13.75 -7.14
N ILE A 128 9.41 13.51 -7.76
CA ILE A 128 9.28 13.40 -9.22
C ILE A 128 9.77 14.68 -9.88
N GLU A 129 9.35 15.84 -9.37
CA GLU A 129 9.74 17.13 -9.94
C GLU A 129 11.25 17.40 -9.78
N LEU A 130 11.83 17.04 -8.65
CA LEU A 130 13.28 17.10 -8.43
C LEU A 130 14.04 16.25 -9.46
N ILE A 131 13.61 14.99 -9.66
CA ILE A 131 14.25 14.08 -10.61
C ILE A 131 14.10 14.58 -12.06
N ASN A 132 12.93 15.12 -12.42
CA ASN A 132 12.71 15.71 -13.74
C ASN A 132 13.64 16.91 -13.99
N LYS A 133 13.67 17.86 -13.04
CA LYS A 133 14.57 19.03 -13.13
C LYS A 133 16.05 18.61 -13.19
N HIS A 134 16.42 17.60 -12.42
CA HIS A 134 17.77 17.04 -12.46
C HIS A 134 18.12 16.48 -13.85
N GLN A 135 17.24 15.69 -14.45
CA GLN A 135 17.45 15.13 -15.78
C GLN A 135 17.59 16.22 -16.85
N ILE A 136 16.78 17.28 -16.76
CA ILE A 136 16.89 18.46 -17.64
C ILE A 136 18.25 19.13 -17.47
N ALA A 137 18.70 19.37 -16.24
CA ALA A 137 19.99 19.99 -15.97
C ALA A 137 21.17 19.15 -16.48
N VAL A 138 21.14 17.83 -16.31
CA VAL A 138 22.15 16.90 -16.84
C VAL A 138 22.21 16.98 -18.37
N THR A 139 21.05 17.01 -19.03
CA THR A 139 20.96 17.09 -20.49
C THR A 139 21.54 18.41 -21.00
N ALA A 140 21.16 19.54 -20.41
CA ALA A 140 21.68 20.86 -20.78
C ALA A 140 23.20 20.97 -20.55
N ALA A 141 23.72 20.40 -19.45
CA ALA A 141 25.15 20.40 -19.18
C ALA A 141 25.94 19.56 -20.21
N HIS A 142 25.39 18.43 -20.65
CA HIS A 142 25.98 17.62 -21.71
C HIS A 142 26.00 18.34 -23.06
N GLU A 143 24.90 18.99 -23.43
CA GLU A 143 24.80 19.79 -24.66
C GLU A 143 25.82 20.93 -24.66
N TYR A 144 25.94 21.65 -23.54
CA TYR A 144 26.94 22.70 -23.36
C TYR A 144 28.37 22.16 -23.53
N PHE A 145 28.73 21.13 -22.79
CA PHE A 145 30.03 20.47 -22.90
C PHE A 145 30.34 20.00 -24.33
N SER A 146 29.34 19.45 -25.02
CA SER A 146 29.49 18.93 -26.39
C SER A 146 29.72 20.04 -27.42
N ALA A 147 29.20 21.25 -27.17
CA ALA A 147 29.36 22.41 -28.03
C ALA A 147 30.70 23.16 -27.82
N CYS A 148 31.39 22.95 -26.70
CA CYS A 148 32.65 23.64 -26.40
C CYS A 148 33.84 23.09 -27.21
N ASP A 149 34.61 24.00 -27.80
CA ASP A 149 35.92 23.72 -28.39
C ASP A 149 36.94 23.26 -27.34
N VAL A 150 38.04 22.64 -27.77
CA VAL A 150 39.11 22.22 -26.86
C VAL A 150 39.73 23.44 -26.18
N GLY A 151 39.62 23.52 -24.86
CA GLY A 151 40.13 24.63 -24.05
C GLY A 151 39.60 24.63 -22.62
N GLU A 152 39.90 25.70 -21.89
CA GLU A 152 39.51 25.85 -20.48
C GLU A 152 38.00 25.78 -20.27
N GLU A 153 37.21 26.36 -21.19
CA GLU A 153 35.74 26.34 -21.12
C GLU A 153 35.18 24.91 -21.18
N ARG A 154 35.76 24.05 -22.03
CA ARG A 154 35.35 22.65 -22.12
C ARG A 154 35.69 21.85 -20.87
N LEU A 155 36.82 22.15 -20.22
CA LEU A 155 37.19 21.54 -18.94
C LEU A 155 36.21 21.96 -17.84
N PHE A 156 35.81 23.22 -17.82
CA PHE A 156 34.79 23.72 -16.90
C PHE A 156 33.42 23.08 -17.16
N ALA A 157 32.96 23.03 -18.41
CA ALA A 157 31.72 22.37 -18.79
C ALA A 157 31.72 20.87 -18.44
N ALA A 158 32.83 20.17 -18.65
CA ALA A 158 33.00 18.78 -18.26
C ALA A 158 32.84 18.58 -16.74
N ALA A 159 33.44 19.46 -15.94
CA ALA A 159 33.35 19.39 -14.48
C ALA A 159 31.91 19.57 -13.98
N ILE A 160 31.12 20.46 -14.62
CA ILE A 160 29.69 20.63 -14.31
C ILE A 160 28.91 19.38 -14.67
N PHE A 161 29.07 18.88 -15.90
CA PHE A 161 28.36 17.70 -16.37
C PHE A 161 28.64 16.48 -15.47
N GLU A 162 29.90 16.23 -15.12
CA GLU A 162 30.26 15.10 -14.27
C GLU A 162 29.62 15.20 -12.88
N ARG A 163 29.64 16.38 -12.25
CA ARG A 163 29.00 16.59 -10.93
C ARG A 163 27.50 16.33 -10.98
N LEU A 164 26.82 16.85 -12.00
CA LEU A 164 25.38 16.66 -12.16
C LEU A 164 25.08 15.18 -12.43
N ARG A 165 25.77 14.54 -13.37
CA ARG A 165 25.52 13.15 -13.77
C ARG A 165 25.65 12.13 -12.62
N VAL A 166 26.48 12.41 -11.63
CA VAL A 166 26.69 11.50 -10.48
C VAL A 166 25.84 11.83 -9.27
N ALA A 167 25.23 13.03 -9.19
CA ALA A 167 24.53 13.49 -7.99
C ALA A 167 23.30 12.65 -7.61
N THR A 168 22.73 11.88 -8.54
CA THR A 168 21.58 10.99 -8.29
C THR A 168 21.92 9.51 -8.39
N ARG A 169 23.18 9.15 -8.65
CA ARG A 169 23.60 7.75 -8.56
C ARG A 169 23.60 7.35 -7.10
N LYS A 170 22.81 6.34 -6.72
CA LYS A 170 22.88 5.75 -5.38
C LYS A 170 24.34 5.46 -5.05
N HIS A 171 24.85 6.04 -3.96
CA HIS A 171 26.11 5.57 -3.36
C HIS A 171 25.89 4.11 -2.96
N GLN A 172 26.54 3.17 -3.64
CA GLN A 172 26.52 1.74 -3.31
C GLN A 172 27.27 1.41 -2.00
N GLY A 173 27.46 2.39 -1.10
CA GLY A 173 28.34 2.27 0.08
C GLY A 173 27.69 2.50 1.44
N ASP A 174 26.43 2.94 1.50
CA ASP A 174 25.73 3.21 2.77
C ASP A 174 24.48 2.30 2.91
N LEU A 175 24.72 0.99 2.94
CA LEU A 175 23.81 -0.04 3.46
C LEU A 175 24.58 -0.92 4.45
#